data_AF-A0A1H9MGP4-F1
#
_entry.id   AF-A0A1H9MGP4-F1
#
_cell.length_a   1.000
_cell.length_b   1.000
_cell.length_c   1.000
_cell.angle_alpha   90.00
_cell.angle_beta   90.00
_cell.angle_gamma   90.00
#
_symmetry.space_group_name_H-M   'P 1'
#
loop_
_entity.id
_entity.type
_entity.pdbx_description
1 polymer ?
#
loop_
_entity_poly.entity_id
_entity_poly.type
_entity_poly.pdbx_seq_one_letter_code
_entity_poly.pdbx_strand_id
1 'polypeptide(L)'
;MNDLSKSSRLAASDLRCAEHSIQKATRDAAQFLVTTLELNETHGLSPTFAQATVRATIGALSALAESQHQLGFRAHVAIEKAGRALGLTVTDWGVGDPKPAVVIDRERSAA
;
A
#
# COMPACT_ATOMS: atom_id res chain seq x y z
N MET A 1 18.29 -6.07 -27.39
CA MET A 1 16.86 -5.70 -27.38
C MET A 1 15.94 -6.73 -26.69
N ASN A 2 16.20 -8.04 -26.77
CA ASN A 2 15.31 -9.06 -26.17
C ASN A 2 15.22 -9.05 -24.63
N ASP A 3 16.29 -8.69 -23.92
CA ASP A 3 16.27 -8.73 -22.44
C ASP A 3 15.46 -7.60 -21.82
N LEU A 4 15.47 -6.40 -22.39
CA LEU A 4 14.66 -5.27 -21.92
C LEU A 4 13.17 -5.55 -22.11
N SER A 5 12.77 -6.11 -23.25
CA SER A 5 11.38 -6.49 -23.51
C SER A 5 10.91 -7.68 -22.66
N LYS A 6 11.82 -8.55 -22.20
CA LYS A 6 11.49 -9.63 -21.25
C LYS A 6 11.38 -9.08 -19.82
N SER A 7 12.34 -8.28 -19.39
CA SER A 7 12.37 -7.66 -18.06
C SER A 7 11.18 -6.71 -17.84
N SER A 8 10.82 -5.89 -18.83
CA SER A 8 9.62 -5.02 -18.74
C SER A 8 8.31 -5.81 -18.64
N ARG A 9 8.17 -6.92 -19.37
CA ARG A 9 6.99 -7.81 -19.27
C ARG A 9 6.90 -8.50 -17.92
N LEU A 10 8.04 -8.94 -17.37
CA LEU A 10 8.10 -9.53 -16.03
C LEU A 10 7.69 -8.50 -14.98
N ALA A 11 8.29 -7.31 -15.00
CA ALA A 11 7.96 -6.23 -14.07
C ALA A 11 6.48 -5.82 -14.15
N ALA A 12 5.92 -5.73 -15.36
CA ALA A 12 4.48 -5.44 -15.54
C ALA A 12 3.59 -6.58 -15.00
N SER A 13 4.02 -7.83 -15.12
CA SER A 13 3.31 -8.98 -14.54
C SER A 13 3.34 -8.93 -13.01
N ASP A 14 4.51 -8.68 -12.42
CA ASP A 14 4.69 -8.60 -10.98
C ASP A 14 3.88 -7.45 -10.39
N LEU A 15 3.83 -6.30 -11.08
CA LEU A 15 3.01 -5.17 -10.68
C LEU A 15 1.52 -5.53 -10.65
N ARG A 16 0.99 -6.15 -11.72
CA ARG A 16 -0.42 -6.59 -11.75
C ARG A 16 -0.73 -7.62 -10.66
N CYS A 17 0.21 -8.53 -10.38
CA CYS A 17 0.07 -9.49 -9.28
C CYS A 17 0.01 -8.78 -7.92
N ALA A 18 0.88 -7.80 -7.69
CA ALA A 18 0.89 -7.00 -6.47
C ALA A 18 -0.42 -6.21 -6.31
N GLU A 19 -0.90 -5.54 -7.36
CA GLU A 19 -2.18 -4.84 -7.38
C GLU A 19 -3.34 -5.79 -7.04
N HIS A 20 -3.39 -6.97 -7.66
CA HIS A 20 -4.43 -7.95 -7.40
C HIS A 20 -4.40 -8.48 -5.97
N SER A 21 -3.20 -8.72 -5.41
CA SER A 21 -3.01 -9.16 -4.03
C SER A 21 -3.52 -8.11 -3.04
N ILE A 22 -3.23 -6.84 -3.29
CA ILE A 22 -3.67 -5.71 -2.48
C ILE A 22 -5.20 -5.55 -2.52
N GLN A 23 -5.79 -5.61 -3.71
CA GLN A 23 -7.25 -5.55 -3.86
C GLN A 23 -7.93 -6.72 -3.14
N LYS A 24 -7.34 -7.92 -3.21
CA LYS A 24 -7.83 -9.09 -2.49
C LYS A 24 -7.76 -8.87 -0.99
N ALA A 25 -6.62 -8.46 -0.45
CA ALA A 25 -6.45 -8.20 0.98
C ALA A 25 -7.42 -7.12 1.50
N THR A 26 -7.67 -6.08 0.70
CA THR A 26 -8.64 -5.02 1.01
C THR A 26 -10.07 -5.58 1.08
N ARG A 27 -10.47 -6.40 0.10
CA ARG A 27 -11.78 -7.08 0.12
C ARG A 27 -11.92 -8.05 1.28
N ASP A 28 -10.88 -8.84 1.56
CA ASP A 28 -10.90 -9.82 2.65
C ASP A 28 -11.04 -9.11 4.02
N ALA A 29 -10.37 -7.98 4.22
CA ALA A 29 -10.51 -7.17 5.43
C ALA A 29 -11.92 -6.56 5.57
N ALA A 30 -12.49 -6.05 4.47
CA ALA A 30 -13.86 -5.53 4.47
C ALA A 30 -14.89 -6.64 4.74
N GLN A 31 -14.72 -7.81 4.12
CA GLN A 31 -15.58 -8.97 4.32
C GLN A 31 -15.51 -9.47 5.78
N PHE A 32 -14.31 -9.54 6.36
CA PHE A 32 -14.12 -9.89 7.76
C PHE A 32 -14.90 -8.96 8.70
N LEU A 33 -14.90 -7.65 8.41
CA LEU A 33 -15.66 -6.69 9.20
C LEU A 33 -17.17 -6.95 9.11
N VAL A 34 -17.71 -7.11 7.90
CA VAL A 34 -19.13 -7.38 7.67
C VAL A 34 -19.56 -8.64 8.41
N THR A 35 -18.85 -9.76 8.19
CA THR A 35 -19.17 -11.03 8.85
C THR A 35 -19.05 -10.92 10.37
N THR A 36 -18.07 -10.20 10.90
CA THR A 36 -17.93 -10.05 12.36
C THR A 36 -19.06 -9.21 12.96
N LEU A 37 -19.54 -8.18 12.26
CA LEU A 37 -20.68 -7.37 12.70
C LEU A 37 -21.99 -8.16 12.64
N GLU A 38 -22.22 -8.94 11.58
CA GLU A 38 -23.39 -9.84 11.47
C GLU A 38 -23.39 -10.89 12.58
N LEU A 39 -22.24 -11.48 12.90
CA LEU A 39 -22.10 -12.42 14.02
C LEU A 39 -22.32 -11.74 15.36
N ASN A 40 -21.87 -10.48 15.52
CA ASN A 40 -22.09 -9.71 16.73
C ASN A 40 -23.59 -9.47 16.96
N GLU A 41 -24.31 -9.06 15.92
CA GLU A 41 -25.76 -8.86 15.95
C GLU A 41 -26.52 -10.18 16.23
N THR A 42 -26.14 -11.27 15.55
CA THR A 42 -26.80 -12.57 15.67
C THR A 42 -26.58 -13.21 17.05
N HIS A 43 -25.39 -13.04 17.63
CA HIS A 43 -25.01 -13.71 18.89
C HIS A 43 -25.01 -12.78 20.11
N GLY A 44 -25.40 -11.51 19.95
CA GLY A 44 -25.44 -10.53 21.03
C GLY A 44 -24.07 -10.30 21.68
N LEU A 45 -23.00 -10.26 20.89
CA LEU A 45 -21.66 -9.98 21.42
C LEU A 45 -21.61 -8.55 21.99
N SER A 46 -20.64 -8.30 22.88
CA SER A 46 -20.53 -7.00 23.53
C SER A 46 -20.33 -5.86 22.51
N PRO A 47 -20.98 -4.68 22.68
CA PRO A 47 -20.72 -3.50 21.87
C PRO A 47 -19.25 -3.06 21.86
N THR A 48 -18.53 -3.27 22.97
CA THR A 48 -17.08 -2.99 23.04
C THR A 48 -16.25 -3.91 22.14
N PHE A 49 -16.68 -5.16 21.95
CA PHE A 49 -16.04 -6.07 20.99
C PHE A 49 -16.28 -5.61 19.54
N ALA A 50 -17.52 -5.21 19.21
CA ALA A 50 -17.84 -4.66 17.89
C ALA A 50 -16.96 -3.44 17.57
N GLN A 51 -16.91 -2.49 18.51
CA GLN A 51 -16.14 -1.25 18.37
C GLN A 51 -14.64 -1.52 18.20
N ALA A 52 -14.07 -2.43 19.00
CA ALA A 52 -12.66 -2.78 18.90
C ALA A 52 -12.34 -3.42 17.54
N THR A 53 -13.18 -4.33 17.05
CA THR A 53 -13.03 -4.94 15.73
C THR A 53 -13.12 -3.91 14.60
N VAL A 54 -14.15 -3.06 14.60
CA VAL A 54 -14.31 -1.99 13.62
C VAL A 54 -13.06 -1.11 13.57
N ARG A 55 -12.57 -0.68 14.74
CA ARG A 55 -11.39 0.17 14.83
C ARG A 55 -10.14 -0.53 14.30
N ALA A 56 -9.94 -1.81 14.64
CA ALA A 56 -8.81 -2.60 14.17
C ALA A 56 -8.86 -2.77 12.64
N THR A 57 -10.02 -3.09 12.08
CA THR A 57 -10.16 -3.29 10.63
C THR A 57 -9.98 -1.99 9.85
N ILE A 58 -10.53 -0.87 10.33
CA ILE A 58 -10.28 0.46 9.74
C ILE A 58 -8.78 0.81 9.80
N GLY A 59 -8.12 0.51 10.92
CA GLY A 59 -6.67 0.69 11.06
C GLY A 59 -5.87 -0.13 10.06
N ALA A 60 -6.22 -1.41 9.87
CA ALA A 60 -5.58 -2.28 8.88
C ALA A 60 -5.78 -1.78 7.44
N LEU A 61 -7.01 -1.36 7.08
CA LEU A 61 -7.32 -0.78 5.77
C LEU A 61 -6.55 0.52 5.53
N SER A 62 -6.44 1.38 6.54
CA SER A 62 -5.68 2.64 6.46
C SER A 62 -4.19 2.39 6.26
N ALA A 63 -3.62 1.41 6.97
CA ALA A 63 -2.22 1.01 6.79
C ALA A 63 -1.96 0.40 5.40
N LEU A 64 -2.91 -0.36 4.85
CA LEU A 64 -2.83 -0.86 3.47
C LEU A 64 -2.83 0.28 2.44
N ALA A 65 -3.68 1.30 2.63
CA ALA A 65 -3.74 2.46 1.75
C ALA A 65 -2.46 3.30 1.81
N GLU A 66 -1.92 3.53 3.01
CA GLU A 66 -0.65 4.24 3.21
C GLU A 66 0.53 3.50 2.56
N SER A 67 0.60 2.18 2.73
CA SER A 67 1.63 1.35 2.07
C SER A 67 1.58 1.46 0.55
N GLN A 68 0.37 1.47 -0.05
CA GLN A 68 0.19 1.71 -1.48
C GLN A 68 0.66 3.10 -1.91
N HIS A 69 0.33 4.13 -1.12
CA HIS A 69 0.77 5.50 -1.39
C HIS A 69 2.30 5.62 -1.38
N GLN A 70 2.97 5.03 -0.39
CA GLN A 70 4.43 5.00 -0.31
C GLN A 70 5.09 4.25 -1.48
N LEU A 71 4.48 3.15 -1.94
CA LEU A 71 4.94 2.43 -3.12
C LEU A 71 4.84 3.30 -4.37
N GLY A 72 3.72 4.02 -4.55
CA GLY A 72 3.54 5.00 -5.61
C GLY A 72 4.65 6.06 -5.59
N PHE A 73 4.88 6.68 -4.42
CA PHE A 73 5.92 7.70 -4.26
C PHE A 73 7.33 7.20 -4.63
N ARG A 74 7.69 5.99 -4.16
CA ARG A 74 9.00 5.38 -4.48
C ARG A 74 9.11 5.03 -5.97
N ALA A 75 8.02 4.61 -6.60
CA ALA A 75 7.96 4.33 -8.02
C ALA A 75 8.18 5.60 -8.85
N HIS A 76 7.55 6.72 -8.48
CA HIS A 76 7.75 8.01 -9.16
C HIS A 76 9.23 8.41 -9.19
N VAL A 77 9.91 8.43 -8.05
CA VAL A 77 11.35 8.78 -7.97
C VAL A 77 12.22 7.86 -8.84
N ALA A 78 11.92 6.55 -8.86
CA ALA A 78 12.67 5.59 -9.67
C ALA A 78 12.45 5.80 -11.18
N ILE A 79 11.22 6.10 -11.59
CA ILE A 79 10.85 6.35 -13.00
C ILE A 79 11.46 7.66 -13.48
N GLU A 80 11.49 8.72 -12.68
CA GLU A 80 12.15 9.97 -13.03
C GLU A 80 13.66 9.79 -13.22
N LYS A 81 14.32 9.04 -12.32
CA LYS A 81 15.74 8.70 -12.44
C LYS A 81 16.02 7.93 -13.74
N ALA A 82 15.16 6.97 -14.09
CA ALA A 82 15.26 6.22 -15.34
C ALA A 82 15.03 7.12 -16.57
N GLY A 83 14.03 8.00 -16.52
CA GLY A 83 13.73 8.95 -17.60
C GLY A 83 14.89 9.91 -17.86
N ARG A 84 15.50 10.46 -16.80
CA ARG A 84 16.70 11.31 -16.92
C ARG A 84 17.88 10.54 -17.51
N ALA A 85 18.10 9.29 -17.09
CA ALA A 85 19.17 8.44 -17.64
C ALA A 85 18.97 8.12 -19.14
N LEU A 86 17.73 8.17 -19.63
CA LEU A 86 17.37 8.00 -21.04
C LEU A 86 17.36 9.33 -21.83
N GLY A 87 17.72 10.45 -21.19
CA GLY A 87 17.75 11.77 -21.84
C GLY A 87 16.38 12.42 -22.03
N LEU A 88 15.34 11.93 -21.34
CA LEU A 88 14.02 12.57 -21.36
C LEU A 88 14.09 13.91 -20.64
N THR A 89 13.53 14.95 -21.26
CA THR A 89 13.56 16.33 -20.75
C THR A 89 12.34 16.68 -19.89
N VAL A 90 11.26 15.90 -19.98
CA VAL A 90 10.06 16.03 -19.15
C VAL A 90 10.02 14.83 -18.20
N THR A 91 10.56 15.01 -17.00
CA THR A 91 10.63 13.96 -15.97
C THR A 91 10.07 14.41 -14.63
N ASP A 92 9.27 15.48 -14.57
CA ASP A 92 8.53 15.85 -13.35
C ASP A 92 7.21 15.06 -13.36
N TRP A 93 7.31 13.79 -12.95
CA TRP A 93 6.18 12.87 -12.91
C TRP A 93 5.68 12.63 -11.48
N GLY A 94 6.15 13.42 -10.51
CA GLY A 94 5.67 13.38 -9.13
C GLY A 94 6.35 14.33 -8.14
N VAL A 95 7.29 15.20 -8.55
CA VAL A 95 8.05 16.10 -7.64
C VAL A 95 7.17 17.11 -6.88
N GLY A 96 5.91 17.32 -7.29
CA GLY A 96 5.00 18.28 -6.64
C GLY A 96 4.40 17.82 -5.31
N ASP A 97 4.39 16.52 -5.01
CA ASP A 97 3.85 16.00 -3.74
C ASP A 97 4.96 15.83 -2.69
N PRO A 98 4.73 16.29 -1.44
CA PRO A 98 5.76 16.28 -0.42
C PRO A 98 6.24 14.85 -0.14
N LYS A 99 7.56 14.66 -0.14
CA LYS A 99 8.19 13.40 0.22
C LYS A 99 7.70 12.95 1.60
N PRO A 100 7.16 11.72 1.75
CA PRO A 100 6.72 11.22 3.04
C PRO A 100 7.91 11.29 4.01
N ALA A 101 7.68 11.93 5.16
CA ALA A 101 8.70 12.10 6.17
C ALA A 101 9.22 10.71 6.56
N VAL A 102 10.52 10.48 6.38
CA VAL A 102 11.17 9.30 6.92
C VAL A 102 11.19 9.49 8.42
N VAL A 103 10.19 8.92 9.11
CA VAL A 103 10.21 8.80 10.56
C VAL A 103 11.33 7.80 10.88
N ILE A 104 12.54 8.32 11.06
CA ILE A 104 13.65 7.55 11.60
C ILE A 104 13.33 7.40 13.08
N ASP A 105 12.77 6.25 13.44
CA ASP A 105 12.51 5.89 14.83
C ASP A 105 13.85 5.66 15.54
N ARG A 106 14.44 6.76 16.04
CA ARG A 106 15.64 6.75 16.88
C ARG A 106 15.22 6.51 18.33
N GLU A 107 14.71 5.32 18.62
CA GLU A 107 14.57 4.83 20.00
C GLU A 107 15.18 3.43 20.15
N ARG A 108 16.51 3.36 20.08
CA ARG A 108 17.34 2.38 20.81
C ARG A 108 18.83 2.67 20.65
N SER A 109 19.31 3.66 21.41
CA SER A 109 20.72 3.77 21.80
C SER A 109 20.79 4.62 23.06
N ALA A 110 20.18 4.11 24.12
CA ALA A 110 20.48 4.45 25.50
C ALA A 110 20.30 3.16 26.31
N ALA A 111 21.34 2.34 26.31
CA ALA A 111 21.60 1.30 27.30
C ALA A 111 23.12 1.19 27.43
#